data_AF-A0A7W8KDQ2-F1
#
_entry.id   AF-A0A7W8KDQ2-F1
#
_cell.length_a   1.000
_cell.length_b   1.000
_cell.length_c   1.000
_cell.angle_alpha   90.00
_cell.angle_beta   90.00
_cell.angle_gamma   90.00
#
_symmetry.space_group_name_H-M   'P 1'
#
loop_
_entity.id
_entity.type
_entity.pdbx_description
1 polymer ?
#
loop_
_entity_poly.entity_id
_entity_poly.type
_entity_poly.pdbx_seq_one_letter_code
_entity_poly.pdbx_strand_id
1 'polypeptide(L)'
;MVEDDKPAGQADAPGPSTVHRSPSSSRDPLHGVTLAQIVEKLHAEYGWEELARRVPVRCFQSDPSVTSSLKFLRRTPWAREQVEEEYRRLARREEGNPLTLALKHGDLNDFGRVLASGTMSQNRVHGALGWALRHLPPTDQTLSGVLRPLLDMVEDVTFWPDHAPLPLLNLAIDRDAPPTLIRELLRRGADANDGRFWLPLLHTADVEGQAYRTGRRAPRTDVLDALLAHGADPQRTDARGHTALGIAQAYGLKAFVNKLERPSGGQTADL
;
A
#
# COMPACT_ATOMS: atom_id res chain seq x y z
N MET A 1 -72.88 51.82 -31.41
CA MET A 1 -72.07 51.91 -30.18
C MET A 1 -72.40 50.66 -29.39
N VAL A 2 -71.50 49.68 -29.40
CA VAL A 2 -71.64 48.42 -28.67
C VAL A 2 -70.44 48.37 -27.73
N GLU A 3 -70.72 48.30 -26.43
CA GLU A 3 -69.77 48.00 -25.37
C GLU A 3 -69.48 46.50 -25.40
N ASP A 4 -68.20 46.13 -25.28
CA ASP A 4 -67.78 44.76 -24.99
C ASP A 4 -66.75 44.80 -23.85
N ASP A 5 -67.07 44.02 -22.82
CA ASP A 5 -66.32 43.78 -21.59
C ASP A 5 -65.60 42.42 -21.70
N LYS A 6 -64.31 42.34 -21.38
CA LYS A 6 -63.57 41.09 -21.12
C LYS A 6 -62.24 41.32 -20.38
N PRO A 7 -61.77 40.37 -19.53
CA PRO A 7 -61.10 40.72 -18.28
C PRO A 7 -59.70 40.11 -18.07
N ALA A 8 -59.09 40.57 -16.96
CA ALA A 8 -58.15 39.91 -16.04
C ALA A 8 -56.83 39.33 -16.57
N GLY A 9 -55.74 40.01 -16.18
CA GLY A 9 -54.36 39.59 -16.32
C GLY A 9 -54.00 38.37 -15.46
N GLN A 10 -53.18 37.51 -16.06
CA GLN A 10 -52.65 36.27 -15.52
C GLN A 10 -51.37 36.58 -14.73
N ALA A 11 -51.29 36.07 -13.50
CA ALA A 11 -50.13 36.21 -12.62
C ALA A 11 -49.02 35.22 -13.04
N ASP A 12 -47.84 35.73 -13.39
CA ASP A 12 -46.63 34.94 -13.61
C ASP A 12 -45.93 34.63 -12.27
N ALA A 13 -45.65 33.35 -12.06
CA ALA A 13 -44.97 32.79 -10.89
C ALA A 13 -43.44 33.05 -10.93
N PRO A 14 -42.76 33.10 -9.77
CA PRO A 14 -41.31 33.35 -9.73
C PRO A 14 -40.52 32.15 -10.24
N GLY A 15 -39.56 32.40 -11.13
CA GLY A 15 -38.67 31.40 -11.72
C GLY A 15 -37.74 30.72 -10.69
N PRO A 16 -37.22 29.52 -11.01
CA PRO A 16 -36.44 28.74 -10.06
C PRO A 16 -35.07 29.36 -9.81
N SER A 17 -34.75 29.50 -8.52
CA SER A 17 -33.47 29.95 -7.97
C SER A 17 -32.29 29.26 -8.65
N THR A 18 -31.37 30.07 -9.15
CA THR A 18 -30.05 29.65 -9.61
C THR A 18 -29.28 29.02 -8.45
N VAL A 19 -29.13 27.69 -8.52
CA VAL A 19 -28.21 26.96 -7.64
C VAL A 19 -26.81 27.44 -7.94
N HIS A 20 -26.23 28.23 -7.04
CA HIS A 20 -24.84 28.62 -7.10
C HIS A 20 -23.99 27.39 -6.78
N ARG A 21 -23.63 26.63 -7.83
CA ARG A 21 -22.71 25.50 -7.73
C ARG A 21 -21.34 26.09 -7.36
N SER A 22 -20.90 25.93 -6.12
CA SER A 22 -19.55 26.29 -5.70
C SER A 22 -18.54 25.60 -6.64
N PRO A 23 -17.47 26.27 -7.10
CA PRO A 23 -16.52 25.64 -7.98
C PRO A 23 -15.75 24.59 -7.18
N SER A 24 -16.03 23.31 -7.42
CA SER A 24 -15.16 22.21 -7.04
C SER A 24 -13.85 22.39 -7.80
N SER A 25 -12.90 23.13 -7.25
CA SER A 25 -11.54 23.18 -7.78
C SER A 25 -10.84 21.86 -7.43
N SER A 26 -11.27 20.78 -8.08
CA SER A 26 -10.45 19.60 -8.32
C SER A 26 -9.32 20.07 -9.23
N ARG A 27 -8.29 20.68 -8.63
CA ARG A 27 -7.04 20.97 -9.33
C ARG A 27 -6.56 19.66 -9.92
N ASP A 28 -6.24 19.64 -11.21
CA ASP A 28 -5.64 18.47 -11.86
C ASP A 28 -4.49 17.97 -10.97
N PRO A 29 -4.48 16.70 -10.52
CA PRO A 29 -3.41 16.18 -9.68
C PRO A 29 -2.00 16.32 -10.27
N LEU A 30 -1.88 16.56 -11.58
CA LEU A 30 -0.61 16.84 -12.26
C LEU A 30 -0.14 18.28 -12.11
N HIS A 31 -0.97 19.20 -11.63
CA HIS A 31 -0.61 20.60 -11.54
C HIS A 31 0.60 20.80 -10.61
N GLY A 32 1.71 21.28 -11.19
CA GLY A 32 2.97 21.50 -10.46
C GLY A 32 3.78 20.23 -10.17
N VAL A 33 3.40 19.07 -10.71
CA VAL A 33 4.11 17.80 -10.52
C VAL A 33 4.98 17.49 -11.73
N THR A 34 6.26 17.23 -11.48
CA THR A 34 7.22 16.84 -12.53
C THR A 34 7.09 15.35 -12.88
N LEU A 35 7.50 14.97 -14.10
CA LEU A 35 7.54 13.57 -14.52
C LEU A 35 8.44 12.70 -13.61
N ALA A 36 9.49 13.28 -13.02
CA ALA A 36 10.34 12.59 -12.05
C ALA A 36 9.57 12.23 -10.79
N GLN A 37 8.87 13.20 -10.19
CA GLN A 37 8.02 12.99 -9.02
C GLN A 37 6.91 11.97 -9.29
N ILE A 38 6.35 11.96 -10.51
CA ILE A 38 5.35 10.96 -10.92
C ILE A 38 5.94 9.55 -10.87
N VAL A 39 7.07 9.32 -11.53
CA VAL A 39 7.72 7.99 -11.58
C VAL A 39 8.18 7.57 -10.18
N GLU A 40 8.77 8.49 -9.42
CA GLU A 40 9.18 8.26 -8.04
C GLU A 40 7.99 7.84 -7.17
N LYS A 41 6.88 8.56 -7.25
CA LYS A 41 5.70 8.23 -6.45
C LYS A 41 5.05 6.91 -6.86
N LEU A 42 4.95 6.64 -8.17
CA LEU A 42 4.37 5.39 -8.67
C LEU A 42 5.22 4.18 -8.30
N HIS A 43 6.54 4.24 -8.44
CA HIS A 43 7.40 3.12 -8.03
C HIS A 43 7.43 2.95 -6.51
N ALA A 44 7.32 4.03 -5.73
CA ALA A 44 7.24 3.93 -4.27
C ALA A 44 5.94 3.22 -3.82
N GLU A 45 4.83 3.50 -4.51
CA GLU A 45 3.52 2.91 -4.23
C GLU A 45 3.45 1.43 -4.67
N TYR A 46 3.85 1.13 -5.91
CA TYR A 46 3.62 -0.17 -6.53
C TYR A 46 4.86 -1.08 -6.58
N GLY A 47 6.06 -0.51 -6.52
CA GLY A 47 7.27 -1.20 -6.97
C GLY A 47 7.33 -1.33 -8.50
N TRP A 48 8.49 -1.70 -9.02
CA TRP A 48 8.70 -1.77 -10.48
C TRP A 48 7.91 -2.88 -11.16
N GLU A 49 7.79 -4.05 -10.54
CA GLU A 49 7.12 -5.20 -11.13
C GLU A 49 5.63 -4.90 -11.37
N GLU A 50 4.93 -4.39 -10.36
CA GLU A 50 3.52 -4.03 -10.49
C GLU A 50 3.32 -2.81 -11.41
N LEU A 51 4.22 -1.81 -11.35
CA LEU A 51 4.17 -0.69 -12.28
C LEU A 51 4.33 -1.14 -13.74
N ALA A 52 5.16 -2.17 -14.00
CA ALA A 52 5.31 -2.78 -15.32
C ALA A 52 4.08 -3.57 -15.77
N ARG A 53 3.26 -4.10 -14.85
CA ARG A 53 1.96 -4.72 -15.19
C ARG A 53 0.92 -3.67 -15.55
N ARG A 54 0.89 -2.55 -14.82
CA ARG A 54 -0.03 -1.43 -15.06
C ARG A 54 0.29 -0.67 -16.34
N VAL A 55 1.58 -0.43 -16.58
CA VAL A 55 2.08 0.23 -17.79
C VAL A 55 3.13 -0.69 -18.43
N PRO A 56 2.73 -1.54 -19.40
CA PRO A 56 3.61 -2.56 -19.98
C PRO A 56 4.63 -1.96 -20.96
N VAL A 57 5.63 -1.26 -20.42
CA VAL A 57 6.73 -0.66 -21.16
C VAL A 57 8.07 -1.27 -20.74
N ARG A 58 8.97 -1.43 -21.72
CA ARG A 58 10.25 -2.10 -21.53
C ARG A 58 11.12 -1.46 -20.44
N CYS A 59 11.04 -0.14 -20.26
CA CYS A 59 11.84 0.56 -19.24
C CYS A 59 11.43 0.24 -17.79
N PHE A 60 10.26 -0.34 -17.55
CA PHE A 60 9.85 -0.86 -16.24
C PHE A 60 10.12 -2.36 -16.09
N GLN A 61 10.28 -3.09 -17.20
CA GLN A 61 10.46 -4.55 -17.21
C GLN A 61 11.94 -4.98 -17.18
N SER A 62 12.85 -4.16 -17.69
CA SER A 62 14.25 -4.52 -17.90
C SER A 62 15.16 -3.47 -17.26
N ASP A 63 15.84 -3.86 -16.17
CA ASP A 63 16.74 -3.01 -15.38
C ASP A 63 16.11 -1.62 -15.07
N PRO A 64 14.95 -1.62 -14.37
CA PRO A 64 14.18 -0.42 -14.18
C PRO A 64 14.88 0.54 -13.21
N SER A 65 14.91 1.82 -13.56
CA SER A 65 15.38 2.90 -12.70
C SER A 65 14.66 4.20 -13.05
N VAL A 66 14.54 5.12 -12.10
CA VAL A 66 13.94 6.45 -12.36
C VAL A 66 14.64 7.12 -13.55
N THR A 67 15.97 7.02 -13.63
CA THR A 67 16.75 7.61 -14.73
C THR A 67 16.46 6.97 -16.09
N SER A 68 16.41 5.64 -16.18
CA SER A 68 16.11 4.94 -17.45
C SER A 68 14.67 5.19 -17.90
N SER A 69 13.72 5.22 -16.95
CA SER A 69 12.33 5.57 -17.20
C SER A 69 12.19 6.99 -17.74
N LEU A 70 12.82 7.99 -17.12
CA LEU A 70 12.75 9.39 -17.58
C LEU A 70 13.31 9.57 -18.99
N LYS A 71 14.44 8.92 -19.31
CA LYS A 71 15.01 8.95 -20.67
C LYS A 71 14.04 8.39 -21.71
N PHE A 72 13.37 7.28 -21.37
CA PHE A 72 12.38 6.64 -22.25
C PHE A 72 11.11 7.49 -22.41
N LEU A 73 10.48 7.89 -21.31
CA LEU A 73 9.21 8.65 -21.30
C LEU A 73 9.35 10.05 -21.94
N ARG A 74 10.56 10.60 -22.02
CA ARG A 74 10.85 11.83 -22.78
C ARG A 74 10.71 11.64 -24.29
N ARG A 75 11.00 10.44 -24.81
CA ARG A 75 11.00 10.11 -26.24
C ARG A 75 9.75 9.35 -26.68
N THR A 76 8.88 8.96 -25.76
CA THR A 76 7.71 8.12 -26.01
C THR A 76 6.46 8.74 -25.39
N PRO A 77 5.78 9.68 -26.10
CA PRO A 77 4.66 10.44 -25.55
C PRO A 77 3.50 9.59 -25.03
N TRP A 78 3.03 8.60 -25.80
CA TRP A 78 1.94 7.71 -25.38
C TRP A 78 2.26 6.99 -24.05
N ALA A 79 3.51 6.59 -23.84
CA ALA A 79 3.92 5.92 -22.61
C ALA A 79 3.91 6.89 -21.43
N ARG A 80 4.29 8.15 -21.65
CA ARG A 80 4.17 9.21 -20.64
C ARG A 80 2.72 9.44 -20.25
N GLU A 81 1.81 9.54 -21.23
CA GLU A 81 0.37 9.72 -20.98
C GLU A 81 -0.20 8.58 -20.11
N GLN A 82 0.19 7.33 -20.38
CA GLN A 82 -0.22 6.18 -19.57
C GLN A 82 0.32 6.26 -18.13
N VAL A 83 1.58 6.67 -17.95
CA VAL A 83 2.19 6.87 -16.62
C VAL A 83 1.51 8.00 -15.86
N GLU A 84 1.23 9.12 -16.53
CA GLU A 84 0.50 10.25 -15.96
C GLU A 84 -0.93 9.87 -15.56
N GLU A 85 -1.63 9.04 -16.34
CA GLU A 85 -2.96 8.57 -15.97
C GLU A 85 -2.93 7.62 -14.76
N GLU A 86 -1.96 6.70 -14.69
CA GLU A 86 -1.77 5.88 -13.49
C GLU A 86 -1.48 6.73 -12.25
N TYR A 87 -0.75 7.84 -12.40
CA TYR A 87 -0.55 8.81 -11.33
C TYR A 87 -1.85 9.50 -10.92
N ARG A 88 -2.67 9.95 -11.87
CA ARG A 88 -3.98 10.55 -11.53
C ARG A 88 -4.88 9.56 -10.80
N ARG A 89 -4.88 8.28 -11.20
CA ARG A 89 -5.62 7.22 -10.49
C ARG A 89 -5.14 7.06 -9.04
N LEU A 90 -3.83 7.04 -8.83
CA LEU A 90 -3.24 7.01 -7.49
C LEU A 90 -3.63 8.25 -6.67
N ALA A 91 -3.47 9.45 -7.23
CA ALA A 91 -3.80 10.69 -6.53
C ALA A 91 -5.27 10.76 -6.12
N ARG A 92 -6.20 10.44 -7.03
CA ARG A 92 -7.64 10.37 -6.71
C ARG A 92 -7.94 9.36 -5.61
N ARG A 93 -7.24 8.22 -5.57
CA ARG A 93 -7.39 7.23 -4.49
C ARG A 93 -6.95 7.78 -3.14
N GLU A 94 -5.79 8.43 -3.09
CA GLU A 94 -5.29 9.06 -1.85
C GLU A 94 -6.20 10.19 -1.38
N GLU A 95 -6.63 11.07 -2.28
CA GLU A 95 -7.50 12.22 -1.98
C GLU A 95 -8.90 11.78 -1.57
N GLY A 96 -9.40 10.67 -2.11
CA GLY A 96 -10.68 10.06 -1.72
C GLY A 96 -10.65 9.32 -0.39
N ASN A 97 -9.48 9.17 0.25
CA ASN A 97 -9.32 8.54 1.55
C ASN A 97 -8.97 9.59 2.62
N PRO A 98 -9.91 9.96 3.52
CA PRO A 98 -9.68 11.03 4.48
C PRO A 98 -8.56 10.72 5.47
N LEU A 99 -8.34 9.43 5.82
CA LEU A 99 -7.24 9.02 6.69
C LEU A 99 -5.89 9.23 6.00
N THR A 100 -5.76 8.79 4.76
CA THR A 100 -4.54 9.00 3.95
C THR A 100 -4.28 10.49 3.76
N LEU A 101 -5.32 11.29 3.49
CA LEU A 101 -5.19 12.72 3.28
C LEU A 101 -4.69 13.43 4.55
N ALA A 102 -5.26 13.11 5.71
CA ALA A 102 -4.80 13.66 6.99
C ALA A 102 -3.33 13.31 7.28
N LEU A 103 -2.94 12.05 7.04
CA LEU A 103 -1.55 11.61 7.20
C LEU A 103 -0.59 12.33 6.23
N LYS A 104 -1.01 12.54 4.98
CA LYS A 104 -0.22 13.24 3.95
C LYS A 104 0.01 14.71 4.29
N HIS A 105 -0.93 15.34 5.00
CA HIS A 105 -0.76 16.70 5.50
C HIS A 105 0.14 16.79 6.74
N GLY A 106 0.46 15.65 7.38
CA GLY A 106 1.30 15.60 8.57
C GLY A 106 0.63 16.10 9.85
N ASP A 107 -0.70 16.29 9.83
CA ASP A 107 -1.46 16.72 11.00
C ASP A 107 -2.03 15.49 11.74
N LEU A 108 -1.31 15.03 12.76
CA LEU A 108 -1.73 13.89 13.59
C LEU A 108 -3.00 14.19 14.40
N ASN A 109 -3.29 15.47 14.69
CA ASN A 109 -4.52 15.83 15.39
C ASN A 109 -5.72 15.70 14.44
N ASP A 110 -5.58 16.17 13.21
CA ASP A 110 -6.61 15.97 12.19
C ASP A 110 -6.81 14.48 11.88
N PHE A 111 -5.72 13.72 11.75
CA PHE A 111 -5.78 12.27 11.62
C PHE A 111 -6.56 11.62 12.77
N GLY A 112 -6.25 11.96 14.02
CA GLY A 112 -6.97 11.45 15.19
C GLY A 112 -8.45 11.84 15.20
N ARG A 113 -8.80 13.05 14.76
CA ARG A 113 -10.20 13.49 14.60
C ARG A 113 -10.93 12.69 13.51
N VAL A 114 -10.30 12.47 12.36
CA VAL A 114 -10.87 11.67 11.27
C VAL A 114 -11.07 10.22 11.73
N LEU A 115 -10.10 9.66 12.44
CA LEU A 115 -10.18 8.31 13.02
C LEU A 115 -11.36 8.17 14.00
N ALA A 116 -11.57 9.18 14.84
CA ALA A 116 -12.66 9.20 15.82
C ALA A 116 -14.04 9.50 15.21
N SER A 117 -14.11 9.99 13.98
CA SER A 117 -15.35 10.48 13.36
C SER A 117 -16.36 9.39 12.97
N GLY A 118 -15.99 8.10 13.04
CA GLY A 118 -16.92 6.98 12.87
C GLY A 118 -16.31 5.78 12.13
N THR A 119 -17.17 4.82 11.78
CA THR A 119 -16.78 3.58 11.10
C THR A 119 -16.28 3.87 9.69
N MET A 120 -15.03 3.54 9.41
CA MET A 120 -14.44 3.59 8.08
C MET A 120 -14.57 2.21 7.41
N SER A 121 -14.68 2.19 6.08
CA SER A 121 -14.64 0.92 5.36
C SER A 121 -13.24 0.28 5.48
N GLN A 122 -13.19 -1.05 5.50
CA GLN A 122 -11.94 -1.82 5.52
C GLN A 122 -10.98 -1.37 4.41
N ASN A 123 -11.49 -1.06 3.21
CA ASN A 123 -10.72 -0.49 2.10
C ASN A 123 -9.98 0.81 2.46
N ARG A 124 -10.62 1.73 3.18
CA ARG A 124 -10.00 3.01 3.56
C ARG A 124 -8.98 2.81 4.67
N VAL A 125 -9.28 2.00 5.66
CA VAL A 125 -8.36 1.70 6.77
C VAL A 125 -7.11 0.99 6.22
N HIS A 126 -7.29 -0.05 5.40
CA HIS A 126 -6.19 -0.76 4.75
C HIS A 126 -5.40 0.15 3.81
N GLY A 127 -6.07 1.01 3.04
CA GLY A 127 -5.40 2.01 2.20
C GLY A 127 -4.53 2.97 3.01
N ALA A 128 -5.01 3.43 4.16
CA ALA A 128 -4.26 4.32 5.06
C ALA A 128 -3.07 3.59 5.73
N LEU A 129 -3.26 2.34 6.17
CA LEU A 129 -2.17 1.51 6.69
C LEU A 129 -1.08 1.30 5.64
N GLY A 130 -1.48 0.93 4.43
CA GLY A 130 -0.54 0.71 3.34
C GLY A 130 0.24 1.98 2.99
N TRP A 131 -0.45 3.11 2.93
CA TRP A 131 0.19 4.41 2.73
C TRP A 131 1.17 4.74 3.86
N ALA A 132 0.76 4.57 5.12
CA ALA A 132 1.60 4.86 6.28
C ALA A 132 2.88 4.00 6.30
N LEU A 133 2.76 2.70 6.01
CA LEU A 133 3.90 1.78 5.92
C LEU A 133 4.88 2.17 4.81
N ARG A 134 4.42 2.75 3.71
CA ARG A 134 5.27 3.15 2.59
C ARG A 134 5.94 4.51 2.78
N HIS A 135 5.29 5.43 3.47
CA HIS A 135 5.69 6.84 3.47
C HIS A 135 6.14 7.37 4.83
N LEU A 136 5.80 6.72 5.93
CA LEU A 136 6.21 7.14 7.27
C LEU A 136 7.43 6.34 7.74
N PRO A 137 8.37 6.98 8.46
CA PRO A 137 9.53 6.27 9.01
C PRO A 137 9.08 5.27 10.07
N PRO A 138 9.75 4.10 10.21
CA PRO A 138 9.38 3.06 11.17
C PRO A 138 9.86 3.41 12.59
N THR A 139 9.29 4.47 13.16
CA THR A 139 9.59 4.94 14.53
C THR A 139 8.53 4.48 15.51
N ASP A 140 8.85 4.51 16.81
CA ASP A 140 7.88 4.23 17.88
C ASP A 140 6.70 5.21 17.87
N GLN A 141 6.93 6.46 17.45
CA GLN A 141 5.88 7.46 17.29
C GLN A 141 4.94 7.09 16.13
N THR A 142 5.48 6.66 14.99
CA THR A 142 4.67 6.15 13.87
C THR A 142 3.86 4.92 14.29
N LEU A 143 4.50 4.00 15.02
CA LEU A 143 3.86 2.79 15.50
C LEU A 143 2.69 3.11 16.43
N SER A 144 2.92 3.91 17.46
CA SER A 144 1.92 4.21 18.50
C SER A 144 0.88 5.22 18.05
N GLY A 145 1.27 6.23 17.26
CA GLY A 145 0.43 7.35 16.87
C GLY A 145 -0.36 7.12 15.58
N VAL A 146 0.07 6.21 14.71
CA VAL A 146 -0.58 5.99 13.40
C VAL A 146 -0.92 4.53 13.17
N LEU A 147 0.08 3.65 13.18
CA LEU A 147 -0.13 2.26 12.75
C LEU A 147 -1.02 1.48 13.72
N ARG A 148 -0.82 1.63 15.03
CA ARG A 148 -1.65 0.95 16.03
C ARG A 148 -3.11 1.42 16.02
N PRO A 149 -3.42 2.73 16.04
CA PRO A 149 -4.80 3.20 15.94
C PRO A 149 -5.50 2.76 14.65
N LEU A 150 -4.79 2.77 13.51
CA LEU A 150 -5.35 2.22 12.26
C LEU A 150 -5.61 0.73 12.36
N LEU A 151 -4.68 -0.03 12.92
CA LEU A 151 -4.82 -1.47 13.06
C LEU A 151 -5.98 -1.85 13.99
N ASP A 152 -6.27 -1.03 15.01
CA ASP A 152 -7.45 -1.18 15.88
C ASP A 152 -8.79 -0.99 15.15
N MET A 153 -8.79 -0.36 13.96
CA MET A 153 -9.96 -0.28 13.08
C MET A 153 -10.03 -1.42 12.04
N VAL A 154 -9.00 -2.24 11.91
CA VAL A 154 -9.00 -3.36 10.95
C VAL A 154 -9.80 -4.50 11.54
N GLU A 155 -10.85 -4.92 10.84
CA GLU A 155 -11.67 -6.07 11.22
C GLU A 155 -10.99 -7.39 10.83
N ASP A 156 -10.37 -7.40 9.65
CA ASP A 156 -9.67 -8.56 9.10
C ASP A 156 -8.31 -8.13 8.54
N VAL A 157 -7.24 -8.55 9.22
CA VAL A 157 -5.85 -8.25 8.81
C VAL A 157 -5.41 -9.05 7.57
N THR A 158 -6.18 -10.07 7.17
CA THR A 158 -5.98 -10.82 5.93
C THR A 158 -6.74 -10.19 4.75
N PHE A 159 -7.58 -9.19 4.99
CA PHE A 159 -8.24 -8.46 3.93
C PHE A 159 -7.20 -7.83 3.01
N TRP A 160 -7.26 -8.18 1.72
CA TRP A 160 -6.33 -7.68 0.72
C TRP A 160 -7.13 -7.07 -0.44
N PRO A 161 -7.19 -5.73 -0.56
CA PRO A 161 -8.00 -5.09 -1.58
C PRO A 161 -7.34 -5.14 -2.95
N ASP A 162 -8.12 -5.27 -4.02
CA ASP A 162 -7.65 -5.43 -5.42
C ASP A 162 -6.64 -4.38 -5.89
N HIS A 163 -6.69 -3.17 -5.32
CA HIS A 163 -5.79 -2.09 -5.70
C HIS A 163 -4.45 -2.10 -4.95
N ALA A 164 -4.33 -2.88 -3.88
CA ALA A 164 -3.09 -2.98 -3.10
C ALA A 164 -2.13 -3.98 -3.75
N PRO A 165 -0.86 -3.61 -3.98
CA PRO A 165 0.10 -4.48 -4.65
C PRO A 165 0.54 -5.68 -3.81
N LEU A 166 0.41 -5.59 -2.49
CA LEU A 166 0.87 -6.58 -1.51
C LEU A 166 -0.20 -6.76 -0.42
N PRO A 167 -0.39 -7.99 0.09
CA PRO A 167 -1.09 -8.22 1.36
C PRO A 167 -0.41 -7.44 2.49
N LEU A 168 -1.18 -7.04 3.51
CA LEU A 168 -0.69 -6.19 4.60
C LEU A 168 0.57 -6.74 5.30
N LEU A 169 0.62 -8.06 5.54
CA LEU A 169 1.78 -8.72 6.15
C LEU A 169 3.02 -8.62 5.26
N ASN A 170 2.91 -8.97 3.98
CA ASN A 170 4.02 -8.84 3.03
C ASN A 170 4.47 -7.40 2.88
N LEU A 171 3.54 -6.44 2.81
CA LEU A 171 3.88 -5.02 2.75
C LEU A 171 4.66 -4.57 3.98
N ALA A 172 4.26 -4.99 5.18
CA ALA A 172 4.96 -4.65 6.41
C ALA A 172 6.38 -5.24 6.43
N ILE A 173 6.57 -6.47 5.92
CA ILE A 173 7.90 -7.10 5.76
C ILE A 173 8.74 -6.30 4.76
N ASP A 174 8.20 -6.03 3.58
CA ASP A 174 8.85 -5.33 2.48
C ASP A 174 9.30 -3.91 2.86
N ARG A 175 8.52 -3.22 3.69
CA ARG A 175 8.80 -1.87 4.19
C ARG A 175 9.60 -1.84 5.49
N ASP A 176 10.18 -2.97 5.90
CA ASP A 176 10.95 -3.11 7.12
C ASP A 176 10.23 -2.61 8.38
N ALA A 177 8.93 -2.88 8.48
CA ALA A 177 8.15 -2.50 9.64
C ALA A 177 8.76 -3.07 10.94
N PRO A 178 8.52 -2.41 12.09
CA PRO A 178 8.97 -2.92 13.38
C PRO A 178 8.49 -4.36 13.63
N PRO A 179 9.33 -5.25 14.16
CA PRO A 179 8.94 -6.65 14.42
C PRO A 179 7.74 -6.79 15.37
N THR A 180 7.52 -5.79 16.23
CA THR A 180 6.34 -5.68 17.09
C THR A 180 5.05 -5.55 16.29
N LEU A 181 5.05 -4.80 15.18
CA LEU A 181 3.90 -4.71 14.27
C LEU A 181 3.66 -6.03 13.55
N ILE A 182 4.72 -6.68 13.05
CA ILE A 182 4.62 -7.99 12.40
C ILE A 182 3.97 -9.01 13.35
N ARG A 183 4.45 -9.10 14.59
CA ARG A 183 3.86 -9.96 15.62
C ARG A 183 2.41 -9.61 15.95
N GLU A 184 2.05 -8.32 15.93
CA GLU A 184 0.67 -7.90 16.14
C GLU A 184 -0.23 -8.34 14.98
N LEU A 185 0.20 -8.17 13.73
CA LEU A 185 -0.54 -8.65 12.56
C LEU A 185 -0.78 -10.16 12.65
N LEU A 186 0.26 -10.93 12.96
CA LEU A 186 0.16 -12.39 13.13
C LEU A 186 -0.78 -12.78 14.28
N ARG A 187 -0.71 -12.10 15.43
CA ARG A 187 -1.63 -12.31 16.56
C ARG A 187 -3.09 -11.97 16.22
N ARG A 188 -3.32 -11.04 15.29
CA ARG A 188 -4.66 -10.69 14.79
C ARG A 188 -5.17 -11.62 13.69
N GLY A 189 -4.42 -12.67 13.36
CA GLY A 189 -4.85 -13.68 12.39
C GLY A 189 -4.29 -13.48 10.98
N ALA A 190 -3.28 -12.63 10.79
CA ALA A 190 -2.58 -12.60 9.50
C ALA A 190 -1.98 -13.98 9.23
N ASP A 191 -2.32 -14.58 8.08
CA ASP A 191 -1.86 -15.92 7.73
C ASP A 191 -0.36 -15.89 7.36
N ALA A 192 0.46 -16.51 8.21
CA ALA A 192 1.90 -16.64 8.00
C ALA A 192 2.25 -17.47 6.75
N ASN A 193 1.28 -18.18 6.21
CA ASN A 193 1.39 -18.98 5.00
C ASN A 193 0.49 -18.47 3.86
N ASP A 194 0.09 -17.19 3.86
CA ASP A 194 -0.74 -16.64 2.79
C ASP A 194 -0.03 -16.77 1.44
N GLY A 195 -0.59 -17.61 0.56
CA GLY A 195 -0.04 -17.90 -0.76
C GLY A 195 -0.60 -17.02 -1.87
N ARG A 196 -1.50 -16.08 -1.59
CA ARG A 196 -2.20 -15.30 -2.63
C ARG A 196 -1.28 -14.34 -3.39
N PHE A 197 -0.19 -13.89 -2.76
CA PHE A 197 0.89 -13.13 -3.41
C PHE A 197 2.16 -14.01 -3.55
N TRP A 198 2.96 -14.04 -2.50
CA TRP A 198 4.13 -14.88 -2.33
C TRP A 198 4.27 -15.15 -0.85
N LEU A 199 4.61 -16.38 -0.49
CA LEU A 199 4.59 -16.84 0.90
C LEU A 199 5.41 -15.88 1.79
N PRO A 200 4.86 -15.41 2.92
CA PRO A 200 5.55 -14.47 3.80
C PRO A 200 6.97 -14.92 4.18
N LEU A 201 7.18 -16.22 4.35
CA LEU A 201 8.48 -16.80 4.68
C LEU A 201 9.51 -16.67 3.53
N LEU A 202 9.10 -16.98 2.29
CA LEU A 202 9.95 -16.81 1.09
C LEU A 202 10.24 -15.33 0.86
N HIS A 203 9.21 -14.49 0.99
CA HIS A 203 9.33 -13.04 0.85
C HIS A 203 10.29 -12.44 1.89
N THR A 204 10.23 -12.91 3.15
CA THR A 204 11.18 -12.51 4.20
C THR A 204 12.61 -12.89 3.85
N ALA A 205 12.85 -14.11 3.35
CA ALA A 205 14.18 -14.56 2.95
C ALA A 205 14.74 -13.74 1.79
N ASP A 206 13.90 -13.37 0.81
CA ASP A 206 14.32 -12.55 -0.32
C ASP A 206 14.59 -11.09 0.07
N VAL A 207 13.69 -10.46 0.83
CA VAL A 207 13.86 -9.08 1.32
C VAL A 207 15.14 -8.96 2.16
N GLU A 208 15.38 -9.91 3.06
CA GLU A 208 16.60 -9.92 3.87
C GLU A 208 17.84 -10.22 3.04
N GLY A 209 17.71 -11.14 2.08
CA GLY A 209 18.75 -11.46 1.12
C GLY A 209 19.18 -10.24 0.31
N GLN A 210 18.23 -9.48 -0.22
CA GLN A 210 18.50 -8.27 -1.01
C GLN A 210 19.16 -7.19 -0.14
N ALA A 211 18.68 -7.01 1.10
CA ALA A 211 19.29 -6.08 2.05
C ALA A 211 20.75 -6.44 2.35
N TYR A 212 21.04 -7.73 2.51
CA TYR A 212 22.40 -8.24 2.72
C TYR A 212 23.29 -8.07 1.49
N ARG A 213 22.82 -8.50 0.32
CA ARG A 213 23.57 -8.43 -0.95
C ARG A 213 23.95 -6.99 -1.31
N THR A 214 23.05 -6.04 -1.06
CA THR A 214 23.26 -4.61 -1.34
C THR A 214 24.05 -3.89 -0.24
N GLY A 215 24.41 -4.58 0.85
CA GLY A 215 25.14 -3.99 1.97
C GLY A 215 24.32 -3.00 2.81
N ARG A 216 22.99 -3.02 2.68
CA ARG A 216 22.08 -2.11 3.40
C ARG A 216 22.06 -2.37 4.90
N ARG A 217 22.12 -3.65 5.30
CA ARG A 217 22.25 -4.09 6.70
C ARG A 217 22.73 -5.54 6.80
N ALA A 218 23.10 -5.95 8.01
CA ALA A 218 23.34 -7.36 8.33
C ALA A 218 22.02 -8.15 8.38
N PRO A 219 22.03 -9.47 8.08
CA PRO A 219 20.85 -10.32 8.14
C PRO A 219 20.23 -10.38 9.54
N ARG A 220 18.93 -10.09 9.64
CA ARG A 220 18.13 -10.25 10.87
C ARG A 220 17.13 -11.40 10.78
N THR A 221 16.93 -12.13 11.88
CA THR A 221 16.00 -13.28 11.94
C THR A 221 14.73 -12.99 12.72
N ASP A 222 14.54 -11.79 13.24
CA ASP A 222 13.38 -11.36 14.03
C ASP A 222 12.03 -11.60 13.33
N VAL A 223 11.93 -11.26 12.05
CA VAL A 223 10.72 -11.48 11.23
C VAL A 223 10.56 -12.98 10.91
N LEU A 224 11.66 -13.67 10.57
CA LEU A 224 11.67 -15.12 10.35
C LEU A 224 11.15 -15.86 11.59
N ASP A 225 11.69 -15.53 12.76
CA ASP A 225 11.34 -16.13 14.05
C ASP A 225 9.87 -15.86 14.40
N ALA A 226 9.37 -14.65 14.12
CA ALA A 226 7.96 -14.33 14.31
C ALA A 226 7.05 -15.19 13.40
N LEU A 227 7.38 -15.32 12.12
CA LEU A 227 6.60 -16.15 11.20
C LEU A 227 6.57 -17.62 11.64
N LEU A 228 7.74 -18.20 11.96
CA LEU A 228 7.83 -19.59 12.43
C LEU A 228 7.06 -19.82 13.74
N ALA A 229 7.17 -18.90 14.69
CA ALA A 229 6.43 -18.97 15.95
C ALA A 229 4.90 -18.90 15.77
N HIS A 230 4.43 -18.31 14.66
CA HIS A 230 3.03 -18.22 14.27
C HIS A 230 2.62 -19.25 13.21
N GLY A 231 3.39 -20.35 13.08
CA GLY A 231 2.99 -21.51 12.27
C GLY A 231 3.33 -21.39 10.79
N ALA A 232 4.27 -20.53 10.40
CA ALA A 232 4.83 -20.58 9.04
C ALA A 232 5.50 -21.94 8.79
N ASP A 233 5.11 -22.61 7.72
CA ASP A 233 5.68 -23.89 7.31
C ASP A 233 6.95 -23.67 6.48
N PRO A 234 8.14 -24.06 7.00
CA PRO A 234 9.41 -23.89 6.29
C PRO A 234 9.55 -24.76 5.04
N GLN A 235 8.71 -25.79 4.88
CA GLN A 235 8.73 -26.70 3.74
C GLN A 235 7.80 -26.26 2.62
N ARG A 236 6.93 -25.26 2.86
CA ARG A 236 5.99 -24.79 1.85
C ARG A 236 6.72 -24.13 0.68
N THR A 237 6.28 -24.45 -0.53
CA THR A 237 6.88 -23.93 -1.76
C THR A 237 5.98 -22.94 -2.48
N ASP A 238 6.58 -22.06 -3.28
CA ASP A 238 5.85 -21.31 -4.30
C ASP A 238 5.48 -22.19 -5.51
N ALA A 239 4.81 -21.61 -6.51
CA ALA A 239 4.40 -22.30 -7.73
C ALA A 239 5.58 -22.81 -8.59
N ARG A 240 6.82 -22.36 -8.33
CA ARG A 240 8.04 -22.81 -9.00
C ARG A 240 8.82 -23.83 -8.19
N GLY A 241 8.33 -24.21 -7.00
CA GLY A 241 8.99 -25.16 -6.12
C GLY A 241 10.10 -24.55 -5.25
N HIS A 242 10.23 -23.23 -5.18
CA HIS A 242 11.21 -22.61 -4.29
C HIS A 242 10.77 -22.71 -2.83
N THR A 243 11.71 -22.96 -1.92
CA THR A 243 11.52 -22.89 -0.47
C THR A 243 12.22 -21.67 0.12
N ALA A 244 11.82 -21.26 1.33
CA ALA A 244 12.56 -20.23 2.07
C ALA A 244 14.02 -20.62 2.32
N LEU A 245 14.28 -21.91 2.57
CA LEU A 245 15.62 -22.45 2.76
C LEU A 245 16.48 -22.29 1.49
N GLY A 246 15.93 -22.65 0.33
CA GLY A 246 16.65 -22.51 -0.95
C GLY A 246 17.00 -21.06 -1.27
N ILE A 247 16.06 -20.13 -1.01
CA ILE A 247 16.33 -18.69 -1.15
C ILE A 247 17.45 -18.26 -0.19
N ALA A 248 17.34 -18.60 1.10
CA ALA A 248 18.34 -18.27 2.10
C ALA A 248 19.74 -18.79 1.74
N GLN A 249 19.84 -20.02 1.21
CA GLN A 249 21.09 -20.60 0.72
C GLN A 249 21.67 -19.81 -0.46
N ALA A 250 20.84 -19.46 -1.46
CA ALA A 250 21.26 -18.69 -2.62
C ALA A 250 21.81 -17.29 -2.26
N TYR A 251 21.30 -16.68 -1.21
CA TYR A 251 21.79 -15.41 -0.67
C TYR A 251 22.95 -15.56 0.34
N GLY A 252 23.23 -16.76 0.83
CA GLY A 252 24.24 -17.01 1.87
C GLY A 252 23.81 -16.57 3.27
N LEU A 253 22.51 -16.55 3.57
CA LEU A 253 21.94 -16.16 4.86
C LEU A 253 22.09 -17.29 5.91
N LYS A 254 23.32 -17.48 6.42
CA LYS A 254 23.65 -18.60 7.35
C LYS A 254 22.70 -18.74 8.54
N ALA A 255 22.27 -17.64 9.14
CA ALA A 255 21.35 -17.66 10.28
C ALA A 255 19.94 -18.16 9.90
N PHE A 256 19.46 -17.83 8.69
CA PHE A 256 18.20 -18.36 8.15
C PHE A 256 18.33 -19.85 7.88
N VAL A 257 19.40 -20.26 7.20
CA VAL A 257 19.67 -21.67 6.88
C VAL A 257 19.64 -22.53 8.15
N ASN A 258 20.38 -22.14 9.19
CA ASN A 258 20.43 -22.88 10.45
C ASN A 258 19.04 -23.03 11.11
N LYS A 259 18.20 -21.99 11.05
CA LYS A 259 16.85 -21.98 11.66
C LYS A 259 15.83 -22.77 10.83
N LEU A 260 15.97 -22.78 9.50
CA LEU A 260 15.07 -23.48 8.59
C LEU A 260 15.40 -24.97 8.45
N GLU A 261 16.66 -25.37 8.61
CA GLU A 261 17.09 -26.79 8.65
C GLU A 261 16.73 -27.48 9.97
N ARG A 262 16.68 -26.70 11.05
CA ARG A 262 16.29 -27.16 12.38
C ARG A 262 15.12 -26.30 12.86
N PRO A 263 13.93 -26.42 12.25
CA PRO A 263 12.75 -25.77 12.81
C PRO A 263 12.60 -26.35 14.20
N SER A 264 12.83 -25.54 15.23
CA SER A 264 12.86 -25.97 16.63
C SER A 264 11.75 -26.98 16.87
N GLY A 265 12.13 -28.21 17.21
CA GLY A 265 11.20 -29.29 17.47
C GLY A 265 10.13 -28.80 18.43
N GLY A 266 8.89 -29.23 18.19
CA GLY A 266 7.85 -29.09 19.18
C GLY A 266 8.41 -29.53 20.53
N GLN A 267 8.35 -28.64 21.52
CA GLN A 267 8.26 -29.09 22.89
C GLN A 267 6.97 -29.90 22.96
N THR A 268 7.09 -31.21 22.74
CA THR A 268 6.24 -32.17 23.42
C THR A 268 6.42 -31.86 24.90
N ALA A 269 5.42 -31.20 25.48
CA ALA A 269 5.23 -31.19 26.92
C ALA A 269 4.90 -32.64 27.32
N ASP A 270 5.93 -33.43 27.56
CA ASP A 270 5.83 -34.56 28.48
C ASP A 270 5.80 -33.96 29.89
N LEU A 271 4.62 -34.00 30.50
CA LEU A 271 4.33 -34.41 31.89
C LEU A 271 2.82 -34.29 32.15
#